data_AF-H9FDT7-F1
#
_entry.id   AF-H9FDT7-F1
#
_cell.length_a   1.000
_cell.length_b   1.000
_cell.length_c   1.000
_cell.angle_alpha   90.00
_cell.angle_beta   90.00
_cell.angle_gamma   90.00
#
_symmetry.space_group_name_H-M   'P 1'
#
loop_
_entity.id
_entity.type
_entity.pdbx_description
1 polymer ?
#
loop_
_entity_poly.entity_id
_entity_poly.type
_entity_poly.pdbx_seq_one_letter_code
_entity_poly.pdbx_strand_id
1 'polypeptide(L)'
;QAWELAQFIHHTSKKADVVLLCGDLNMHPEDLGCCLLKEWTGLRDAYLETRDFKGSEEGNTMVPKNCYVNQQELKPFPFGVRIDYMLYKAVSGFYISCKSLETTTGNDPYSGTPLSDHEALMATLFVRHSPPQQSPNSTHRPAERSPLMSVLKEAWTELGLGMAQARWWAAFASYVIGLGLLLLALLCVLAAGGGAREAAILLWTPSVGLVLWAGAFYLFHVQEVNGLYRAHAELQHVLGRASEAQDLGPEPQPALLLGQQEG
;
A
#
# COMPACT_ATOMS: atom_id res chain seq x y z
N GLN A 1 -0.46 0.84 5.23
CA GLN A 1 -1.28 1.52 4.21
C GLN A 1 -1.73 0.57 3.08
N ALA A 2 -0.90 0.23 2.08
CA ALA A 2 -1.35 -0.62 0.95
C ALA A 2 -1.93 -1.97 1.40
N TRP A 3 -1.27 -2.63 2.37
CA TRP A 3 -1.78 -3.86 2.99
C TRP A 3 -3.15 -3.69 3.66
N GLU A 4 -3.35 -2.62 4.41
CA GLU A 4 -4.60 -2.35 5.12
C GLU A 4 -5.75 -2.09 4.13
N LEU A 5 -5.49 -1.31 3.06
CA LEU A 5 -6.45 -1.11 1.98
C LEU A 5 -6.80 -2.44 1.29
N ALA A 6 -5.79 -3.26 1.01
CA ALA A 6 -5.97 -4.57 0.39
C ALA A 6 -6.82 -5.48 1.29
N GLN A 7 -6.59 -5.48 2.60
CA GLN A 7 -7.42 -6.20 3.58
C GLN A 7 -8.84 -5.64 3.64
N PHE A 8 -9.00 -4.32 3.67
CA PHE A 8 -10.31 -3.68 3.69
C PHE A 8 -11.14 -4.11 2.47
N ILE A 9 -10.57 -4.03 1.27
CA ILE A 9 -11.22 -4.46 0.02
C ILE A 9 -11.55 -5.95 0.09
N HIS A 10 -10.60 -6.80 0.50
CA HIS A 10 -10.82 -8.24 0.59
C HIS A 10 -12.00 -8.60 1.52
N HIS A 11 -12.12 -7.93 2.67
CA HIS A 11 -13.17 -8.22 3.65
C HIS A 11 -14.53 -7.67 3.26
N THR A 12 -14.57 -6.48 2.65
CA THR A 12 -15.83 -5.78 2.33
C THR A 12 -16.42 -6.18 0.98
N SER A 13 -15.60 -6.66 0.03
CA SER A 13 -16.04 -6.96 -1.33
C SER A 13 -16.80 -8.29 -1.50
N LYS A 14 -16.90 -9.13 -0.47
CA LYS A 14 -17.45 -10.51 -0.60
C LYS A 14 -18.90 -10.57 -1.10
N LYS A 15 -19.68 -9.49 -0.92
CA LYS A 15 -21.08 -9.39 -1.33
C LYS A 15 -21.33 -8.34 -2.41
N ALA A 16 -20.27 -7.71 -2.93
CA ALA A 16 -20.41 -6.75 -4.03
C ALA A 16 -20.58 -7.50 -5.35
N ASP A 17 -21.26 -6.92 -6.32
CA ASP A 17 -21.30 -7.45 -7.69
C ASP A 17 -20.02 -7.06 -8.46
N VAL A 18 -19.58 -5.82 -8.25
CA VAL A 18 -18.38 -5.21 -8.83
C VAL A 18 -17.66 -4.41 -7.76
N VAL A 19 -16.33 -4.40 -7.82
CA VAL A 19 -15.48 -3.54 -7.00
C VAL A 19 -14.71 -2.60 -7.92
N LEU A 20 -14.72 -1.31 -7.56
CA LEU A 20 -13.92 -0.27 -8.19
C LEU A 20 -13.05 0.38 -7.11
N LEU A 21 -11.77 0.53 -7.39
CA LEU A 21 -10.84 1.34 -6.61
C LEU A 21 -10.27 2.40 -7.54
N CYS A 22 -10.57 3.67 -7.25
CA CYS A 22 -10.19 4.80 -8.09
C CYS A 22 -9.49 5.88 -7.26
N GLY A 23 -8.52 6.56 -7.86
CA GLY A 23 -7.88 7.75 -7.29
C GLY A 23 -6.36 7.65 -7.23
N ASP A 24 -5.75 8.70 -6.68
CA ASP A 24 -4.32 8.80 -6.42
C ASP A 24 -3.92 7.85 -5.29
N LEU A 25 -3.11 6.86 -5.64
CA LEU A 25 -2.54 5.89 -4.70
C LEU A 25 -1.13 6.27 -4.23
N ASN A 26 -0.51 7.31 -4.80
CA ASN A 26 0.88 7.71 -4.55
C ASN A 26 1.87 6.52 -4.63
N MET A 27 1.60 5.58 -5.55
CA MET A 27 2.42 4.40 -5.79
C MET A 27 2.62 4.23 -7.28
N HIS A 28 3.87 4.07 -7.71
CA HIS A 28 4.21 3.70 -9.08
C HIS A 28 3.73 2.26 -9.38
N PRO A 29 3.47 1.88 -10.65
CA PRO A 29 2.93 0.56 -10.98
C PRO A 29 3.80 -0.63 -10.54
N GLU A 30 5.10 -0.39 -10.43
CA GLU A 30 6.13 -1.36 -10.02
C GLU A 30 6.39 -1.35 -8.52
N ASP A 31 5.85 -0.37 -7.77
CA ASP A 31 6.03 -0.31 -6.33
C ASP A 31 5.38 -1.51 -5.66
N LEU A 32 6.07 -2.03 -4.64
CA LEU A 32 5.64 -3.19 -3.87
C LEU A 32 4.20 -3.05 -3.33
N GLY A 33 3.80 -1.85 -2.91
CA GLY A 33 2.45 -1.58 -2.43
C GLY A 33 1.39 -1.75 -3.52
N CYS A 34 1.66 -1.30 -4.75
CA CYS A 34 0.75 -1.45 -5.89
C CYS A 34 0.65 -2.92 -6.33
N CYS A 35 1.79 -3.61 -6.41
CA CYS A 35 1.85 -5.04 -6.68
C CYS A 35 1.07 -5.84 -5.63
N LEU A 36 1.33 -5.61 -4.34
CA LEU A 36 0.65 -6.28 -3.23
C LEU A 36 -0.86 -6.05 -3.27
N LEU A 37 -1.28 -4.81 -3.51
CA LEU A 37 -2.70 -4.46 -3.59
C LEU A 37 -3.40 -5.22 -4.72
N LYS A 38 -2.84 -5.23 -5.94
CA LYS A 38 -3.41 -5.92 -7.10
C LYS A 38 -3.44 -7.44 -6.89
N GLU A 39 -2.31 -8.03 -6.52
CA GLU A 39 -2.18 -9.48 -6.34
C GLU A 39 -3.08 -10.00 -5.20
N TRP A 40 -3.17 -9.28 -4.07
CA TRP A 40 -3.99 -9.70 -2.93
C TRP A 40 -5.50 -9.57 -3.20
N THR A 41 -5.90 -8.49 -3.89
CA THR A 41 -7.32 -8.20 -4.10
C THR A 41 -7.88 -8.81 -5.37
N GLY A 42 -7.02 -9.18 -6.33
CA GLY A 42 -7.39 -9.62 -7.68
C GLY A 42 -7.98 -8.49 -8.54
N LEU A 43 -7.73 -7.23 -8.18
CA LEU A 43 -8.15 -6.08 -8.98
C LEU A 43 -7.28 -5.97 -10.23
N ARG A 44 -7.91 -5.74 -11.38
CA ARG A 44 -7.24 -5.51 -12.67
C ARG A 44 -7.09 -4.01 -12.93
N ASP A 45 -5.99 -3.64 -13.56
CA ASP A 45 -5.69 -2.26 -13.93
C ASP A 45 -6.37 -1.91 -15.27
N ALA A 46 -7.25 -0.92 -15.28
CA ALA A 46 -7.91 -0.46 -16.51
C ALA A 46 -6.92 -0.02 -17.60
N TYR A 47 -5.76 0.52 -17.21
CA TYR A 47 -4.73 0.95 -18.16
C TYR A 47 -4.12 -0.25 -18.89
N LEU A 48 -3.86 -1.35 -18.16
CA LEU A 48 -3.29 -2.56 -18.74
C LEU A 48 -4.32 -3.39 -19.53
N GLU A 49 -5.60 -3.29 -19.16
CA GLU A 49 -6.67 -4.10 -19.76
C GLU A 49 -7.31 -3.45 -21.00
N THR A 50 -7.26 -2.12 -21.12
CA THR A 50 -7.88 -1.44 -22.25
C THR A 50 -7.12 -1.67 -23.56
N ARG A 51 -7.84 -1.70 -24.68
CA ARG A 51 -7.25 -1.64 -26.03
C ARG A 51 -7.41 -0.27 -26.68
N ASP A 52 -8.25 0.57 -26.08
CA ASP A 52 -8.56 1.94 -26.53
C ASP A 52 -8.14 2.88 -25.40
N PHE A 53 -6.85 3.20 -25.36
CA PHE A 53 -6.28 4.18 -24.44
C PHE A 53 -6.03 5.50 -25.18
N LYS A 54 -6.50 6.62 -24.61
CA LYS A 54 -6.19 7.97 -25.12
C LYS A 54 -5.71 8.86 -23.99
N GLY A 55 -4.50 9.36 -24.09
CA GLY A 55 -3.97 10.21 -23.03
C GLY A 55 -2.46 10.30 -23.10
N SER A 56 -1.89 10.70 -21.97
CA SER A 56 -0.47 10.81 -21.77
C SER A 56 0.23 9.45 -21.85
N GLU A 57 1.48 9.44 -22.34
CA GLU A 57 2.29 8.22 -22.48
C GLU A 57 2.36 7.45 -21.16
N GLU A 58 2.39 6.12 -21.26
CA GLU A 58 2.42 5.20 -20.10
C GLU A 58 1.25 5.35 -19.11
N GLY A 59 0.19 6.10 -19.48
CA GLY A 59 -0.92 6.38 -18.58
C GLY A 59 -0.58 7.36 -17.48
N ASN A 60 0.47 8.17 -17.67
CA ASN A 60 0.92 9.15 -16.67
C ASN A 60 -0.17 10.18 -16.40
N THR A 61 -0.40 10.45 -15.12
CA THR A 61 -1.42 11.43 -14.69
C THR A 61 -0.78 12.69 -14.16
N MET A 62 0.41 12.61 -13.58
CA MET A 62 1.21 13.77 -13.24
C MET A 62 2.28 13.97 -14.31
N VAL A 63 2.09 14.97 -15.17
CA VAL A 63 2.91 15.17 -16.38
C VAL A 63 3.77 16.44 -16.33
N PRO A 64 5.01 16.44 -16.87
CA PRO A 64 5.92 17.59 -16.77
C PRO A 64 5.40 18.87 -17.42
N LYS A 65 4.52 18.74 -18.42
CA LYS A 65 3.93 19.88 -19.14
C LYS A 65 2.91 20.66 -18.31
N ASN A 66 2.43 20.08 -17.21
CA ASN A 66 1.44 20.72 -16.35
C ASN A 66 2.11 21.77 -15.44
N CYS A 67 1.59 23.00 -15.47
CA CYS A 67 2.16 24.13 -14.74
C CYS A 67 1.96 24.07 -13.22
N TYR A 68 1.05 23.23 -12.73
CA TYR A 68 0.82 23.04 -11.30
C TYR A 68 1.71 21.95 -10.70
N VAL A 69 2.36 21.13 -11.53
CA VAL A 69 3.21 20.04 -11.04
C VAL A 69 4.54 20.58 -10.52
N ASN A 70 4.95 20.09 -9.35
CA ASN A 70 6.26 20.35 -8.80
C ASN A 70 7.35 19.63 -9.63
N GLN A 71 8.08 20.40 -10.44
CA GLN A 71 9.13 19.88 -11.31
C GLN A 71 10.29 19.22 -10.53
N GLN A 72 10.42 19.46 -9.22
CA GLN A 72 11.41 18.77 -8.40
C GLN A 72 11.04 17.30 -8.17
N GLU A 73 9.75 17.00 -8.03
CA GLU A 73 9.22 15.65 -7.81
C GLU A 73 9.30 14.80 -9.08
N LEU A 74 9.19 15.43 -10.25
CA LEU A 74 9.33 14.77 -11.55
C LEU A 74 10.79 14.61 -12.04
N LYS A 75 11.80 15.09 -11.31
CA LYS A 75 13.21 14.88 -11.69
C LYS A 75 13.57 13.42 -12.02
N PRO A 76 13.19 12.42 -11.20
CA PRO A 76 13.42 11.01 -11.54
C PRO A 76 12.49 10.49 -12.65
N PHE A 77 11.42 11.20 -12.99
CA PHE A 77 10.37 10.79 -13.93
C PHE A 77 10.20 11.80 -15.08
N PRO A 78 11.15 11.85 -16.04
CA PRO A 78 11.17 12.88 -17.08
C PRO A 78 9.96 12.86 -18.02
N PHE A 79 9.20 11.76 -18.06
CA PHE A 79 8.00 11.59 -18.88
C PHE A 79 6.70 11.69 -18.07
N GLY A 80 6.79 11.96 -16.77
CA GLY A 80 5.66 11.94 -15.84
C GLY A 80 5.56 10.63 -15.06
N VAL A 81 4.58 10.55 -14.17
CA VAL A 81 4.36 9.40 -13.30
C VAL A 81 2.88 9.01 -13.30
N ARG A 82 2.61 7.70 -13.31
CA ARG A 82 1.27 7.12 -13.12
C ARG A 82 1.06 6.76 -11.64
N ILE A 83 0.30 7.59 -10.95
CA ILE A 83 -0.05 7.38 -9.53
C ILE A 83 -1.56 7.38 -9.28
N ASP A 84 -2.35 7.83 -10.25
CA ASP A 84 -3.79 7.65 -10.26
C ASP A 84 -4.17 6.36 -10.98
N TYR A 85 -5.15 5.65 -10.43
CA TYR A 85 -5.58 4.36 -10.97
C TYR A 85 -7.08 4.25 -11.08
N MET A 86 -7.52 3.37 -11.98
CA MET A 86 -8.84 2.75 -11.97
C MET A 86 -8.67 1.24 -11.97
N LEU A 87 -8.75 0.65 -10.78
CA LEU A 87 -8.64 -0.79 -10.60
C LEU A 87 -10.03 -1.39 -10.41
N TYR A 88 -10.29 -2.55 -11.01
CA TYR A 88 -11.62 -3.15 -11.00
C TYR A 88 -11.61 -4.67 -10.96
N LYS A 89 -12.68 -5.26 -10.38
CA LYS A 89 -13.00 -6.69 -10.52
C LYS A 89 -14.49 -6.92 -10.44
N ALA A 90 -14.93 -8.04 -11.01
CA ALA A 90 -16.27 -8.57 -10.78
C ALA A 90 -16.19 -9.70 -9.75
N VAL A 91 -17.27 -9.88 -9.00
CA VAL A 91 -17.47 -11.03 -8.11
C VAL A 91 -18.29 -12.09 -8.87
N SER A 92 -18.36 -13.30 -8.31
CA SER A 92 -19.03 -14.45 -8.94
C SER A 92 -20.44 -14.11 -9.42
N GLY A 93 -20.79 -14.52 -10.64
CA GLY A 93 -22.06 -14.21 -11.30
C GLY A 93 -22.03 -12.97 -12.21
N PHE A 94 -20.95 -12.19 -12.20
CA PHE A 94 -20.76 -11.04 -13.08
C PHE A 94 -19.48 -11.13 -13.91
N TYR A 95 -19.51 -10.45 -15.04
CA TYR A 95 -18.37 -10.22 -15.91
C TYR A 95 -18.20 -8.71 -16.09
N ILE A 96 -16.95 -8.25 -15.96
CA ILE A 96 -16.58 -6.85 -16.18
C ILE A 96 -15.36 -6.76 -17.10
N SER A 97 -15.39 -5.83 -18.03
CA SER A 97 -14.28 -5.52 -18.95
C SER A 97 -14.14 -4.02 -19.16
N CYS A 98 -12.90 -3.54 -19.29
CA CYS A 98 -12.61 -2.16 -19.68
C CYS A 98 -12.74 -1.99 -21.20
N LYS A 99 -13.61 -1.08 -21.64
CA LYS A 99 -13.81 -0.77 -23.06
C LYS A 99 -12.82 0.29 -23.55
N SER A 100 -12.70 1.37 -22.79
CA SER A 100 -11.78 2.47 -23.07
C SER A 100 -11.31 3.10 -21.76
N LEU A 101 -10.12 3.69 -21.79
CA LEU A 101 -9.56 4.50 -20.72
C LEU A 101 -8.99 5.77 -21.34
N GLU A 102 -9.28 6.92 -20.75
CA GLU A 102 -8.79 8.20 -21.23
C GLU A 102 -8.22 9.03 -20.07
N THR A 103 -7.13 9.76 -20.32
CA THR A 103 -6.63 10.82 -19.42
C THR A 103 -7.05 12.18 -19.97
N THR A 104 -7.38 13.12 -19.09
CA THR A 104 -7.69 14.50 -19.48
C THR A 104 -7.20 15.48 -18.44
N THR A 105 -6.50 16.53 -18.86
CA THR A 105 -6.11 17.62 -17.96
C THR A 105 -7.30 18.33 -17.37
N GLY A 106 -8.44 18.36 -18.09
CA GLY A 106 -9.52 19.30 -17.85
C GLY A 106 -8.98 20.72 -17.95
N ASN A 107 -9.29 21.46 -19.01
CA ASN A 107 -8.80 22.83 -19.12
C ASN A 107 -9.89 23.80 -18.68
N ASP A 108 -9.51 24.80 -17.89
CA ASP A 108 -10.39 25.93 -17.61
C ASP A 108 -10.83 26.55 -18.96
N PRO A 109 -12.14 26.72 -19.21
CA PRO A 109 -12.65 27.19 -20.49
C PRO A 109 -12.14 28.59 -20.89
N TYR A 110 -11.66 29.39 -19.94
CA TYR A 110 -11.28 30.78 -20.15
C TYR A 110 -9.76 30.97 -20.23
N SER A 111 -8.98 30.34 -19.36
CA SER A 111 -7.53 30.45 -19.32
C SER A 111 -6.81 29.38 -20.14
N GLY A 112 -7.49 28.26 -20.45
CA GLY A 112 -6.88 27.09 -21.08
C GLY A 112 -5.85 26.37 -20.19
N THR A 113 -5.72 26.76 -18.92
CA THR A 113 -4.83 26.11 -17.96
C THR A 113 -5.44 24.82 -17.46
N PRO A 114 -4.64 23.81 -17.08
CA PRO A 114 -5.13 22.62 -16.40
C PRO A 114 -5.95 22.98 -15.15
N LEU A 115 -6.89 22.13 -14.75
CA LEU A 115 -7.69 22.34 -13.53
C LEU A 115 -7.02 21.78 -12.27
N SER A 116 -6.02 20.91 -12.44
CA SER A 116 -5.30 20.20 -11.38
C SER A 116 -3.86 19.94 -11.83
N ASP A 117 -2.95 19.65 -10.90
CA ASP A 117 -1.62 19.11 -11.16
C ASP A 117 -1.65 17.65 -11.67
N HIS A 118 -2.78 16.96 -11.49
CA HIS A 118 -3.05 15.64 -12.05
C HIS A 118 -4.04 15.70 -13.22
N GLU A 119 -3.83 14.87 -14.23
CA GLU A 119 -4.82 14.54 -15.25
C GLU A 119 -5.89 13.62 -14.66
N ALA A 120 -7.17 13.93 -14.91
CA ALA A 120 -8.27 13.09 -14.55
C ALA A 120 -8.29 11.81 -15.40
N LEU A 121 -8.65 10.69 -14.78
CA LEU A 121 -8.86 9.42 -15.47
C LEU A 121 -10.36 9.17 -15.71
N MET A 122 -10.70 8.71 -16.91
CA MET A 122 -12.06 8.30 -17.28
C MET A 122 -12.06 6.91 -17.91
N ALA A 123 -12.75 5.94 -17.32
CA ALA A 123 -12.87 4.58 -17.87
C ALA A 123 -14.32 4.29 -18.22
N THR A 124 -14.51 3.66 -19.38
CA THR A 124 -15.80 3.07 -19.74
C THR A 124 -15.74 1.58 -19.46
N LEU A 125 -16.47 1.14 -18.43
CA LEU A 125 -16.54 -0.26 -18.03
C LEU A 125 -17.83 -0.89 -18.54
N PHE A 126 -17.73 -2.11 -19.07
CA PHE A 126 -18.89 -2.91 -19.47
C PHE A 126 -19.12 -4.01 -18.44
N VAL A 127 -20.32 -4.03 -17.86
CA VAL A 127 -20.73 -5.00 -16.84
C VAL A 127 -21.92 -5.79 -17.36
N ARG A 128 -21.86 -7.12 -17.22
CA ARG A 128 -22.96 -8.02 -17.55
C ARG A 128 -23.03 -9.18 -16.57
N HIS A 129 -24.19 -9.81 -16.45
CA HIS A 129 -24.28 -11.11 -15.81
C HIS A 129 -23.48 -12.15 -16.59
N SER A 130 -22.78 -13.00 -15.86
CA SER A 130 -22.14 -14.19 -16.44
C SER A 130 -23.24 -15.15 -16.91
N PRO A 131 -23.12 -15.77 -18.10
CA PRO A 131 -24.09 -16.78 -18.53
C PRO A 131 -24.15 -17.92 -17.50
N PRO A 132 -25.33 -18.54 -17.28
CA PRO A 132 -25.43 -19.69 -16.41
C PRO A 132 -24.71 -20.87 -17.06
N GLN A 133 -23.49 -21.17 -16.60
CA GLN A 133 -22.80 -22.42 -16.95
C GLN A 133 -22.45 -23.24 -15.70
N GLN A 134 -22.69 -24.54 -15.89
CA GLN A 134 -22.46 -25.68 -15.00
C GLN A 134 -21.09 -25.61 -14.34
N SER A 135 -21.07 -25.75 -13.02
CA SER A 135 -19.89 -25.92 -12.15
C SER A 135 -18.78 -24.87 -12.36
N PRO A 136 -18.41 -24.09 -11.34
CA PRO A 136 -17.25 -23.22 -11.44
C PRO A 136 -16.02 -24.13 -11.47
N ASN A 137 -15.60 -24.56 -12.66
CA ASN A 137 -14.18 -24.60 -12.91
C ASN A 137 -13.77 -23.14 -12.86
N SER A 138 -13.46 -22.69 -11.64
CA SER A 138 -12.45 -21.68 -11.44
C SER A 138 -11.30 -22.12 -12.34
N THR A 139 -11.16 -21.47 -13.48
CA THR A 139 -9.85 -21.36 -14.11
C THR A 139 -9.02 -20.47 -13.18
N HIS A 140 -8.80 -20.93 -11.95
CA HIS A 140 -7.57 -20.70 -11.24
C HIS A 140 -6.54 -21.33 -12.15
N ARG A 141 -6.02 -20.52 -13.07
CA ARG A 141 -4.82 -20.84 -13.81
C ARG A 141 -3.79 -21.24 -12.73
N PRO A 142 -3.24 -22.45 -12.74
CA PRO A 142 -2.27 -22.90 -11.73
C PRO A 142 -0.96 -22.11 -11.72
N ALA A 143 -0.86 -21.02 -12.49
CA ALA A 143 0.31 -20.18 -12.68
C ALA A 143 0.25 -18.82 -11.94
N GLU A 144 -0.86 -18.45 -11.29
CA GLU A 144 -1.03 -17.13 -10.64
C GLU A 144 -0.74 -17.12 -9.13
N ARG A 145 -0.32 -18.25 -8.53
CA ARG A 145 0.05 -18.31 -7.10
C ARG A 145 1.53 -17.97 -6.85
N SER A 146 2.39 -18.04 -7.87
CA SER A 146 3.81 -17.67 -7.74
C SER A 146 4.04 -16.16 -7.63
N PRO A 147 3.32 -15.27 -8.36
CA PRO A 147 3.50 -13.83 -8.23
C PRO A 147 3.05 -13.32 -6.86
N LEU A 148 1.85 -13.72 -6.41
CA LEU A 148 1.34 -13.36 -5.08
C LEU A 148 2.27 -13.81 -3.95
N MET A 149 2.77 -15.05 -4.01
CA MET A 149 3.70 -15.55 -2.99
C MET A 149 5.01 -14.76 -2.96
N SER A 150 5.55 -14.39 -4.13
CA SER A 150 6.75 -13.56 -4.22
C SER A 150 6.51 -12.18 -3.58
N VAL A 151 5.43 -11.52 -3.96
CA VAL A 151 5.06 -10.18 -3.47
C VAL A 151 4.78 -10.19 -1.97
N LEU A 152 4.11 -11.22 -1.44
CA LEU A 152 3.90 -11.36 0.00
C LEU A 152 5.20 -11.53 0.78
N LYS A 153 6.17 -12.31 0.25
CA LYS A 153 7.50 -12.47 0.88
C LYS A 153 8.30 -11.18 0.87
N GLU A 154 8.25 -10.46 -0.24
CA GLU A 154 8.90 -9.15 -0.38
C GLU A 154 8.29 -8.14 0.61
N ALA A 155 6.95 -8.03 0.66
CA ALA A 155 6.24 -7.17 1.61
C ALA A 155 6.57 -7.53 3.07
N TRP A 156 6.65 -8.81 3.39
CA TRP A 156 7.03 -9.28 4.71
C TRP A 156 8.47 -8.87 5.07
N THR A 157 9.40 -8.97 4.12
CA THR A 157 10.81 -8.60 4.31
C THR A 157 10.97 -7.09 4.52
N GLU A 158 10.30 -6.28 3.70
CA GLU A 158 10.33 -4.82 3.82
C GLU A 158 9.74 -4.32 5.14
N LEU A 159 8.64 -4.93 5.62
CA LEU A 159 8.12 -4.65 6.96
C LEU A 159 9.12 -5.04 8.05
N GLY A 160 9.85 -6.14 7.86
CA GLY A 160 10.94 -6.56 8.74
C GLY A 160 12.03 -5.50 8.87
N LEU A 161 12.47 -4.94 7.74
CA LEU A 161 13.46 -3.86 7.69
C LEU A 161 12.93 -2.58 8.35
N GLY A 162 11.70 -2.17 8.03
CA GLY A 162 11.04 -1.01 8.65
C GLY A 162 10.91 -1.15 10.17
N MET A 163 10.54 -2.34 10.66
CA MET A 163 10.49 -2.61 12.10
C MET A 163 11.85 -2.49 12.77
N ALA A 164 12.91 -3.02 12.14
CA ALA A 164 14.26 -2.92 12.66
C ALA A 164 14.72 -1.46 12.76
N GLN A 165 14.44 -0.66 11.73
CA GLN A 165 14.74 0.77 11.69
C GLN A 165 13.97 1.55 12.76
N ALA A 166 12.65 1.34 12.88
CA ALA A 166 11.83 2.03 13.87
C ALA A 166 12.23 1.67 15.31
N ARG A 167 12.60 0.40 15.56
CA ARG A 167 13.18 -0.02 16.85
C ARG A 167 14.50 0.67 17.16
N TRP A 168 15.37 0.82 16.16
CA TRP A 168 16.64 1.51 16.32
C TRP A 168 16.42 2.98 16.70
N TRP A 169 15.49 3.67 16.02
CA TRP A 169 15.14 5.06 16.36
C TRP A 169 14.50 5.19 17.75
N ALA A 170 13.63 4.27 18.15
CA ALA A 170 13.07 4.23 19.49
C ALA A 170 14.17 4.02 20.56
N ALA A 171 15.14 3.14 20.31
CA ALA A 171 16.27 2.94 21.20
C ALA A 171 17.14 4.20 21.30
N PHE A 172 17.46 4.82 20.15
CA PHE A 172 18.19 6.09 20.10
C PHE A 172 17.48 7.19 20.91
N ALA A 173 16.19 7.37 20.69
CA ALA A 173 15.37 8.33 21.43
C ALA A 173 15.38 8.04 22.94
N SER A 174 15.33 6.77 23.33
CA SER A 174 15.42 6.34 24.74
C SER A 174 16.74 6.77 25.38
N TYR A 175 17.87 6.64 24.68
CA TYR A 175 19.16 7.12 25.17
C TYR A 175 19.20 8.63 25.32
N VAL A 176 18.63 9.38 24.36
CA VAL A 176 18.54 10.86 24.43
C VAL A 176 17.67 11.29 25.62
N ILE A 177 16.54 10.62 25.87
CA ILE A 177 15.70 10.84 27.05
C ILE A 177 16.51 10.59 28.32
N GLY A 178 17.21 9.45 28.43
CA GLY A 178 18.04 9.12 29.59
C GLY A 178 19.11 10.16 29.86
N LEU A 179 19.82 10.61 28.83
CA LEU A 179 20.84 11.67 28.94
C LEU A 179 20.23 13.02 29.33
N GLY A 180 19.07 13.38 28.76
CA GLY A 180 18.36 14.61 29.10
C GLY A 180 17.85 14.62 30.54
N LEU A 181 17.33 13.49 31.03
CA LEU A 181 16.92 13.33 32.43
C LEU A 181 18.12 13.41 33.39
N LEU A 182 19.26 12.81 33.02
CA LEU A 182 20.50 12.92 33.78
C LEU A 182 20.98 14.38 33.85
N LEU A 183 20.95 15.10 32.74
CA LEU A 183 21.30 16.52 32.68
C LEU A 183 20.38 17.35 33.57
N LEU A 184 19.06 17.13 33.50
CA LEU A 184 18.09 17.81 34.37
C LEU A 184 18.38 17.54 35.85
N ALA A 185 18.70 16.30 36.22
CA ALA A 185 19.08 15.97 37.60
C ALA A 185 20.35 16.71 38.05
N LEU A 186 21.37 16.80 37.19
CA LEU A 186 22.59 17.56 37.46
C LEU A 186 22.30 19.06 37.61
N LEU A 187 21.43 19.62 36.77
CA LEU A 187 21.01 21.03 36.87
C LEU A 187 20.27 21.31 38.18
N CYS A 188 19.43 20.38 38.67
CA CYS A 188 18.83 20.50 40.01
C CYS A 188 19.89 20.59 41.12
N VAL A 189 20.89 19.71 41.08
CA VAL A 189 21.97 19.69 42.09
C VAL A 189 22.78 20.99 42.05
N LEU A 190 23.12 21.48 40.85
CA LEU A 190 23.88 22.73 40.68
C LEU A 190 23.09 23.97 41.11
N ALA A 191 21.78 24.00 40.85
CA ALA A 191 20.89 25.07 41.30
C ALA A 191 20.77 25.10 42.84
N ALA A 192 20.71 23.92 43.49
CA ALA A 192 20.64 23.80 44.94
C ALA A 192 21.99 24.08 45.65
N GLY A 193 23.11 23.72 45.03
CA GLY A 193 24.47 23.90 45.57
C GLY A 193 25.03 25.33 45.50
N GLY A 194 24.29 26.30 44.95
CA GLY A 194 24.60 27.73 45.00
C GLY A 194 25.69 28.24 44.05
N GLY A 195 26.68 27.41 43.68
CA GLY A 195 27.85 27.86 42.90
C GLY A 195 27.61 28.21 41.43
N ALA A 196 26.53 27.74 40.80
CA ALA A 196 26.26 27.92 39.37
C ALA A 196 24.76 28.10 39.05
N ARG A 197 23.99 28.70 39.97
CA ARG A 197 22.53 28.78 39.90
C ARG A 197 21.98 29.47 38.65
N GLU A 198 22.56 30.60 38.24
CA GLU A 198 22.08 31.35 37.07
C GLU A 198 22.27 30.57 35.76
N ALA A 199 23.42 29.90 35.62
CA ALA A 199 23.68 29.03 34.47
C ALA A 199 22.75 27.81 34.46
N ALA A 200 22.44 27.25 35.63
CA ALA A 200 21.54 26.11 35.75
C ALA A 200 20.09 26.47 35.35
N ILE A 201 19.62 27.67 35.71
CA ILE A 201 18.30 28.17 35.31
C ILE A 201 18.22 28.38 33.79
N LEU A 202 19.28 28.92 33.18
CA LEU A 202 19.33 29.16 31.74
C LEU A 202 19.30 27.85 30.92
N LEU A 203 19.97 26.80 31.41
CA LEU A 203 20.02 25.48 30.73
C LEU A 203 18.81 24.60 31.01
N TRP A 204 17.93 24.98 31.95
CA TRP A 204 16.77 24.18 32.32
C TRP A 204 15.77 24.05 31.17
N THR A 205 15.33 25.18 30.61
CA THR A 205 14.35 25.24 29.52
C THR A 205 14.76 24.42 28.29
N PRO A 206 15.99 24.56 27.72
CA PRO A 206 16.39 23.73 26.59
C PRO A 206 16.50 22.24 26.94
N SER A 207 16.89 21.89 28.17
CA SER A 207 16.96 20.49 28.61
C SER A 207 15.59 19.85 28.71
N VAL A 208 14.60 20.57 29.24
CA VAL A 208 13.19 20.13 29.25
C VAL A 208 12.68 19.99 27.82
N GLY A 209 12.95 20.96 26.96
CA GLY A 209 12.57 20.92 25.54
C GLY A 209 13.13 19.69 24.82
N LEU A 210 14.40 19.36 25.05
CA LEU A 210 15.06 18.17 24.51
C LEU A 210 14.36 16.88 24.95
N VAL A 211 14.06 16.75 26.25
CA VAL A 211 13.40 15.54 26.79
C VAL A 211 11.98 15.41 26.24
N LEU A 212 11.22 16.49 26.14
CA LEU A 212 9.85 16.46 25.59
C LEU A 212 9.86 16.09 24.10
N TRP A 213 10.77 16.68 23.32
CA TRP A 213 10.91 16.36 21.90
C TRP A 213 11.32 14.90 21.71
N ALA A 214 12.34 14.43 22.43
CA ALA A 214 12.79 13.04 22.36
C ALA A 214 11.70 12.07 22.84
N GLY A 215 10.90 12.45 23.83
CA GLY A 215 9.73 11.71 24.30
C GLY A 215 8.65 11.56 23.22
N ALA A 216 8.27 12.65 22.54
CA ALA A 216 7.32 12.60 21.43
C ALA A 216 7.85 11.74 20.27
N PHE A 217 9.13 11.90 19.92
CA PHE A 217 9.80 11.12 18.88
C PHE A 217 9.88 9.61 19.24
N TYR A 218 10.15 9.28 20.51
CA TYR A 218 10.08 7.91 21.02
C TYR A 218 8.68 7.31 20.87
N LEU A 219 7.65 8.03 21.31
CA LEU A 219 6.26 7.57 21.23
C LEU A 219 5.84 7.31 19.78
N PHE A 220 6.23 8.19 18.86
CA PHE A 220 5.97 8.02 17.43
C PHE A 220 6.56 6.69 16.91
N HIS A 221 7.84 6.43 17.16
CA HIS A 221 8.47 5.20 16.68
C HIS A 221 7.96 3.94 17.40
N VAL A 222 7.54 4.03 18.66
CA VAL A 222 6.87 2.90 19.34
C VAL A 222 5.52 2.59 18.69
N GLN A 223 4.73 3.62 18.34
CA GLN A 223 3.47 3.44 17.61
C GLN A 223 3.71 2.83 16.23
N GLU A 224 4.73 3.31 15.51
CA GLU A 224 5.15 2.78 14.22
C GLU A 224 5.55 1.29 14.32
N VAL A 225 6.39 0.91 15.29
CA VAL A 225 6.76 -0.49 15.54
C VAL A 225 5.53 -1.36 15.79
N ASN A 226 4.58 -0.88 16.59
CA ASN A 226 3.35 -1.62 16.88
C ASN A 226 2.48 -1.81 15.63
N GLY A 227 2.36 -0.78 14.79
CA GLY A 227 1.63 -0.85 13.52
C GLY A 227 2.29 -1.84 12.55
N LEU A 228 3.60 -1.74 12.36
CA LEU A 228 4.37 -2.63 11.50
C LEU A 228 4.35 -4.07 12.02
N TYR A 229 4.43 -4.29 13.33
CA TYR A 229 4.33 -5.61 13.94
C TYR A 229 2.99 -6.28 13.65
N ARG A 230 1.88 -5.55 13.77
CA ARG A 230 0.55 -6.07 13.43
C ARG A 230 0.48 -6.48 11.95
N ALA A 231 0.89 -5.60 11.04
CA ALA A 231 0.88 -5.88 9.61
C ALA A 231 1.77 -7.10 9.26
N HIS A 232 2.96 -7.17 9.86
CA HIS A 232 3.89 -8.29 9.66
C HIS A 232 3.33 -9.61 10.17
N ALA A 233 2.67 -9.63 11.33
CA ALA A 233 2.03 -10.84 11.87
C ALA A 233 0.86 -11.32 11.00
N GLU A 234 0.05 -10.39 10.47
CA GLU A 234 -1.02 -10.71 9.53
C GLU A 234 -0.48 -11.29 8.22
N LEU A 235 0.57 -10.66 7.66
CA LEU A 235 1.25 -11.16 6.46
C LEU A 235 1.86 -12.55 6.69
N GLN A 236 2.49 -12.79 7.84
CA GLN A 236 3.03 -14.09 8.18
C GLN A 236 1.94 -15.17 8.23
N HIS A 237 0.80 -14.87 8.84
CA HIS A 237 -0.33 -15.80 8.89
C HIS A 237 -0.89 -16.08 7.49
N VAL A 238 -1.01 -15.06 6.65
CA VAL A 238 -1.42 -15.20 5.25
C VAL A 238 -0.42 -16.04 4.45
N LEU A 239 0.88 -15.79 4.61
CA LEU A 239 1.95 -16.51 3.95
C LEU A 239 1.93 -17.99 4.32
N GLY A 240 1.74 -18.31 5.60
CA GLY A 240 1.61 -19.68 6.10
C GLY A 240 0.46 -20.41 5.41
N ARG A 241 -0.74 -19.83 5.41
CA ARG A 241 -1.91 -20.41 4.74
C ARG A 241 -1.71 -20.58 3.23
N ALA A 242 -1.06 -19.61 2.59
CA ALA A 242 -0.76 -19.68 1.16
C ALA A 242 0.26 -20.77 0.83
N SER A 243 1.23 -21.04 1.72
CA SER A 243 2.23 -22.11 1.58
C SER A 243 1.59 -23.48 1.79
N GLU A 244 0.81 -23.66 2.85
CA GLU A 244 0.09 -24.91 3.13
C GLU A 244 -0.84 -25.31 1.96
N ALA A 245 -1.51 -24.33 1.35
CA ALA A 245 -2.34 -24.55 0.18
C ALA A 245 -1.56 -24.86 -1.12
N GLN A 246 -0.25 -24.62 -1.15
CA GLN A 246 0.63 -25.07 -2.25
C GLN A 246 1.06 -26.52 -2.04
N ASP A 247 1.40 -26.88 -0.79
CA ASP A 247 1.89 -28.22 -0.46
C ASP A 247 0.80 -29.31 -0.57
N LEU A 248 -0.47 -28.94 -0.37
CA LEU A 248 -1.58 -29.91 -0.38
C LEU A 248 -2.07 -30.33 -1.78
N GLY A 249 -1.68 -29.65 -2.88
CA GLY A 249 -2.14 -29.97 -4.24
C GLY A 249 -3.68 -29.98 -4.42
N PRO A 250 -4.21 -30.14 -5.64
CA PRO A 250 -5.63 -30.43 -5.81
C PRO A 250 -5.91 -31.90 -5.44
N GLU A 251 -6.74 -32.12 -4.42
CA GLU A 251 -7.30 -33.44 -4.08
C GLU A 251 -7.85 -34.12 -5.35
N PRO A 252 -7.48 -35.38 -5.66
CA PRO A 252 -8.08 -36.10 -6.77
C PRO A 252 -9.55 -36.37 -6.44
N GLN A 253 -10.45 -35.84 -7.27
CA GLN A 253 -11.86 -36.23 -7.21
C GLN A 253 -11.96 -37.76 -7.28
N PRO A 254 -12.78 -38.41 -6.44
CA PRO A 254 -12.92 -39.86 -6.48
C PRO A 254 -13.44 -40.26 -7.85
N ALA A 255 -12.64 -41.08 -8.55
CA ALA A 255 -13.00 -41.64 -9.83
C ALA A 255 -14.35 -42.35 -9.71
N LEU A 256 -15.31 -41.89 -10.51
CA LEU A 256 -16.59 -42.53 -10.72
C LEU A 256 -16.31 -43.90 -11.35
N LEU A 257 -16.27 -44.94 -10.51
CA LEU A 257 -16.16 -46.35 -10.90
C LEU A 257 -17.43 -46.71 -11.68
N LEU A 258 -17.37 -46.50 -13.00
CA LEU A 258 -18.31 -47.09 -13.93
C LEU A 258 -17.93 -48.57 -14.07
N GLY A 259 -18.53 -49.40 -13.21
CA GLY A 259 -18.44 -50.85 -13.30
C GLY A 259 -19.09 -51.33 -14.60
N GLN A 260 -18.27 -51.69 -15.57
CA GLN A 260 -18.67 -52.49 -16.71
C GLN A 260 -17.79 -53.74 -16.72
N GLN A 261 -18.22 -54.80 -16.02
CA GLN A 261 -18.20 -56.17 -16.55
C GLN A 261 -18.85 -57.21 -15.63
N GLU A 262 -19.56 -58.13 -16.29
CA GLU A 262 -19.99 -59.50 -15.91
C GLU A 262 -21.41 -59.69 -15.35
N GLY A 263 -22.25 -60.32 -16.19
CA GLY A 263 -23.61 -60.78 -15.94
C GLY A 263 -24.47 -60.75 -17.20
#